data_AF-A0A6B3FLR7-F1
#
_entry.id   AF-A0A6B3FLR7-F1
#
_cell.length_a   1.000
_cell.length_b   1.000
_cell.length_c   1.000
_cell.angle_alpha   90.00
_cell.angle_beta   90.00
_cell.angle_gamma   90.00
#
_symmetry.space_group_name_H-M   'P 1'
#
loop_
_entity.id
_entity.type
_entity.pdbx_description
1 polymer ?
#
loop_
_entity_poly.entity_id
_entity_poly.type
_entity_poly.pdbx_seq_one_letter_code
_entity_poly.pdbx_strand_id
1 'polypeptide(L)'
;MITPPSSVRRSERSRRAILRSALDLCTERGYGHVTIEAIAADAGVSKKTIYRWWPSKGAVLLEAFTDALIDATPFVDTGDIGADLRSHVAGAVKLLSVPPFGPAYAGILSELHHDD
;
A
#
# COMPACT_ATOMS: atom_id res chain seq x y z
N MET A 1 -24.17 -1.46 27.39
CA MET A 1 -24.23 -0.38 26.38
C MET A 1 -23.05 -0.53 25.44
N ILE A 2 -23.28 -0.97 24.20
CA ILE A 2 -22.22 -1.05 23.17
C ILE A 2 -22.20 0.32 22.48
N THR A 3 -21.24 1.16 22.83
CA THR A 3 -21.05 2.46 22.16
C THR A 3 -20.79 2.21 20.68
N PRO A 4 -21.62 2.75 19.75
CA PRO A 4 -21.39 2.56 18.33
C PRO A 4 -20.00 3.10 17.96
N PRO A 5 -19.26 2.41 17.07
CA PRO A 5 -17.91 2.85 16.72
C PRO A 5 -17.96 4.28 16.18
N SER A 6 -17.07 5.14 16.70
CA SER A 6 -16.95 6.54 16.27
C SER A 6 -16.72 6.63 14.76
N SER A 7 -17.23 7.70 14.13
CA SER A 7 -17.09 7.96 12.69
C SER A 7 -15.64 7.89 12.22
N VAL A 8 -14.70 8.37 13.03
CA VAL A 8 -13.25 8.29 12.79
C VAL A 8 -12.76 6.85 12.72
N ARG A 9 -13.15 5.99 13.68
CA ARG A 9 -12.76 4.56 13.68
C ARG A 9 -13.32 3.81 12.47
N ARG A 10 -14.55 4.13 12.04
CA ARG A 10 -15.15 3.59 10.82
C ARG A 10 -14.39 4.05 9.58
N SER A 11 -13.99 5.33 9.54
CA SER A 11 -13.18 5.91 8.46
C SER A 11 -11.83 5.22 8.31
N GLU A 12 -11.11 5.02 9.42
CA GLU A 12 -9.83 4.30 9.44
C GLU A 12 -9.95 2.83 9.06
N ARG A 13 -11.04 2.16 9.49
CA ARG A 13 -11.31 0.78 9.07
C ARG A 13 -11.50 0.68 7.55
N SER A 14 -12.24 1.63 6.96
CA SER A 14 -12.39 1.69 5.50
C SER A 14 -11.06 1.98 4.82
N ARG A 15 -10.24 2.91 5.34
CA ARG A 15 -8.90 3.21 4.80
C ARG A 15 -8.05 1.93 4.73
N ARG A 16 -7.91 1.21 5.84
CA ARG A 16 -7.15 -0.05 5.89
C ARG A 16 -7.70 -1.14 4.97
N ALA A 17 -9.03 -1.27 4.87
CA ALA A 17 -9.65 -2.23 3.96
C ALA A 17 -9.30 -1.93 2.50
N ILE A 18 -9.33 -0.65 2.10
CA ILE A 18 -8.97 -0.21 0.75
C ILE A 18 -7.50 -0.53 0.45
N LEU A 19 -6.58 -0.16 1.34
CA LEU A 19 -5.14 -0.41 1.15
C LEU A 19 -4.82 -1.90 1.01
N ARG A 20 -5.39 -2.74 1.88
CA ARG A 20 -5.23 -4.20 1.80
C ARG A 20 -5.76 -4.76 0.49
N SER A 21 -6.99 -4.39 0.12
CA SER A 21 -7.62 -4.87 -1.13
C SER A 21 -6.80 -4.46 -2.36
N ALA A 22 -6.25 -3.23 -2.35
CA ALA A 22 -5.39 -2.75 -3.42
C ALA A 22 -4.10 -3.56 -3.53
N LEU A 23 -3.43 -3.83 -2.40
CA LEU A 23 -2.23 -4.66 -2.36
C LEU A 23 -2.51 -6.08 -2.84
N ASP A 24 -3.55 -6.73 -2.31
CA ASP A 24 -3.92 -8.12 -2.67
C ASP A 24 -4.20 -8.23 -4.18
N LEU A 25 -5.06 -7.36 -4.72
CA LEU A 25 -5.36 -7.34 -6.15
C LEU A 25 -4.13 -7.05 -7.02
N CYS A 26 -3.24 -6.17 -6.57
CA CYS A 26 -2.02 -5.83 -7.30
C CYS A 26 -1.01 -6.98 -7.30
N THR A 27 -0.88 -7.66 -6.16
CA THR A 27 0.01 -8.82 -6.05
C THR A 27 -0.48 -10.01 -6.87
N GLU A 28 -1.79 -10.23 -6.94
CA GLU A 28 -2.39 -11.31 -7.73
C GLU A 28 -2.38 -11.04 -9.25
N ARG A 29 -2.68 -9.80 -9.65
CA ARG A 29 -3.02 -9.49 -11.06
C ARG A 29 -2.01 -8.58 -11.75
N GLY A 30 -1.10 -7.97 -10.99
CA GLY A 30 -0.20 -6.93 -11.47
C GLY A 30 -0.89 -5.56 -11.59
N TYR A 31 -0.08 -4.51 -11.48
CA TYR A 31 -0.51 -3.10 -11.43
C TYR A 31 -1.43 -2.67 -12.60
N GLY A 32 -1.13 -3.11 -13.83
CA GLY A 32 -1.91 -2.76 -15.03
C GLY A 32 -3.35 -3.28 -15.03
N HIS A 33 -3.63 -4.35 -14.29
CA HIS A 33 -4.95 -4.99 -14.22
C HIS A 33 -5.79 -4.58 -13.00
N VAL A 34 -5.25 -3.73 -12.13
CA VAL A 34 -5.99 -3.18 -10.98
C VAL A 34 -6.81 -1.97 -11.41
N THR A 35 -8.04 -1.86 -10.91
CA THR A 35 -8.94 -0.71 -11.11
C THR A 35 -9.51 -0.23 -9.78
N ILE A 36 -9.91 1.05 -9.71
CA ILE A 36 -10.56 1.62 -8.51
C ILE A 36 -11.89 0.92 -8.24
N GLU A 37 -12.60 0.49 -9.29
CA GLU A 37 -13.82 -0.30 -9.25
C GLU A 37 -13.59 -1.62 -8.52
N ALA A 38 -12.54 -2.35 -8.90
CA ALA A 38 -12.20 -3.64 -8.31
C ALA A 38 -11.82 -3.48 -6.83
N ILE A 39 -11.01 -2.47 -6.51
CA ILE A 39 -10.64 -2.15 -5.12
C ILE A 39 -11.87 -1.81 -4.29
N ALA A 40 -12.78 -0.98 -4.82
CA ALA A 40 -14.00 -0.58 -4.12
C ALA A 40 -14.92 -1.77 -3.84
N ALA A 41 -15.10 -2.64 -4.84
CA ALA A 41 -15.92 -3.84 -4.72
C ALA A 41 -15.37 -4.81 -3.68
N ASP A 42 -14.06 -5.08 -3.71
CA ASP A 42 -13.39 -5.99 -2.77
C ASP A 42 -13.37 -5.44 -1.34
N ALA A 43 -13.05 -4.15 -1.18
CA ALA A 43 -13.04 -3.48 0.13
C ALA A 43 -14.44 -3.22 0.71
N GLY A 44 -15.51 -3.44 -0.06
CA GLY A 44 -16.90 -3.18 0.34
C GLY A 44 -17.19 -1.69 0.55
N VAL A 45 -16.62 -0.81 -0.27
CA VAL A 45 -16.78 0.66 -0.18
C VAL A 45 -17.21 1.27 -1.51
N SER A 46 -17.64 2.54 -1.49
CA SER A 46 -17.89 3.29 -2.73
C SER A 46 -16.59 3.87 -3.31
N LYS A 47 -16.53 4.11 -4.62
CA LYS A 47 -15.42 4.86 -5.25
C LYS A 47 -15.23 6.24 -4.62
N LYS A 48 -16.32 6.94 -4.27
CA LYS A 48 -16.29 8.22 -3.58
C LYS A 48 -15.57 8.13 -2.23
N THR A 49 -15.67 6.99 -1.55
CA THR A 49 -14.91 6.74 -0.31
C THR A 49 -13.42 6.68 -0.59
N ILE A 50 -12.98 6.05 -1.67
CA ILE A 50 -11.57 5.96 -2.08
C ILE A 50 -11.06 7.35 -2.48
N TYR A 51 -11.75 8.03 -3.41
CA TYR A 51 -11.33 9.34 -3.92
C TYR A 51 -11.30 10.45 -2.86
N ARG A 52 -11.95 10.27 -1.71
CA ARG A 52 -11.84 11.20 -0.57
C ARG A 52 -10.42 11.21 0.01
N TRP A 53 -9.70 10.10 -0.07
CA TRP A 53 -8.37 9.93 0.52
C TRP A 53 -7.26 9.98 -0.53
N TRP A 54 -7.50 9.38 -1.70
CA TRP A 54 -6.48 9.24 -2.75
C TRP A 54 -6.96 9.79 -4.07
N PRO A 55 -6.19 10.66 -4.73
CA PRO A 55 -6.58 11.26 -6.01
C PRO A 55 -6.55 10.26 -7.18
N SER A 56 -5.77 9.17 -7.09
CA SER A 56 -5.55 8.22 -8.19
C SER A 56 -5.35 6.78 -7.69
N LYS A 57 -5.38 5.81 -8.62
CA LYS A 57 -5.04 4.41 -8.35
C LYS A 57 -3.58 4.28 -7.90
N GLY A 58 -2.66 5.00 -8.56
CA GLY A 58 -1.26 5.06 -8.17
C GLY A 58 -1.07 5.51 -6.73
N ALA A 59 -1.80 6.53 -6.28
CA ALA A 59 -1.71 7.00 -4.90
C ALA A 59 -2.19 5.97 -3.86
N VAL A 60 -3.26 5.20 -4.16
CA VAL A 60 -3.72 4.11 -3.29
C VAL A 60 -2.65 3.02 -3.17
N LEU A 61 -2.11 2.59 -4.31
CA LEU A 61 -1.14 1.50 -4.35
C LEU A 61 0.20 1.91 -3.75
N LEU A 62 0.65 3.14 -3.96
CA LEU A 62 1.88 3.68 -3.36
C LEU A 62 1.80 3.61 -1.83
N GLU A 63 0.69 4.06 -1.25
CA GLU A 63 0.48 4.00 0.19
C GLU A 63 0.39 2.55 0.69
N ALA A 64 -0.35 1.68 -0.01
CA ALA A 64 -0.47 0.28 0.36
C ALA A 64 0.89 -0.45 0.35
N PHE A 65 1.73 -0.18 -0.65
CA PHE A 65 3.08 -0.71 -0.72
C PHE A 65 4.01 -0.12 0.34
N THR A 66 3.86 1.17 0.67
CA THR A 66 4.64 1.83 1.72
C THR A 66 4.35 1.21 3.09
N ASP A 67 3.06 1.01 3.41
CA ASP A 67 2.66 0.36 4.66
C ASP A 67 3.21 -1.08 4.74
N ALA A 68 3.13 -1.84 3.65
CA ALA A 68 3.68 -3.19 3.58
C ALA A 68 5.22 -3.24 3.72
N LEU A 69 5.93 -2.26 3.15
CA LEU A 69 7.38 -2.12 3.31
C LEU A 69 7.75 -1.88 4.77
N ILE A 70 7.08 -0.92 5.42
CA ILE A 70 7.31 -0.57 6.83
C ILE A 70 7.12 -1.80 7.73
N ASP A 71 6.04 -2.56 7.51
CA ASP A 71 5.75 -3.78 8.28
C ASP A 71 6.77 -4.90 8.03
N ALA A 72 7.28 -5.02 6.80
CA ALA A 72 8.22 -6.07 6.42
C ALA A 72 9.68 -5.78 6.80
N THR A 73 10.05 -4.51 6.99
CA THR A 73 11.42 -4.08 7.34
C THR A 73 11.45 -3.36 8.69
N PRO A 74 11.16 -4.05 9.81
CA PRO A 74 11.32 -3.43 11.13
C PRO A 74 12.79 -3.05 11.33
N PHE A 75 13.01 -1.85 11.88
CA PHE A 75 14.35 -1.44 12.28
C PHE A 75 14.73 -2.15 13.58
N VAL A 76 15.82 -2.90 13.55
CA VAL A 76 16.37 -3.57 14.73
C VAL A 76 17.54 -2.73 15.22
N ASP A 77 17.48 -2.28 16.47
CA ASP A 77 18.57 -1.56 17.12
C ASP A 77 19.42 -2.55 17.91
N THR A 78 20.60 -2.88 17.37
CA THR A 78 21.55 -3.79 18.02
C THR A 78 22.65 -3.04 18.77
N GLY A 79 22.67 -1.71 18.69
CA GLY A 79 23.76 -0.86 19.16
C GLY A 79 24.90 -0.68 18.14
N ASP A 80 24.83 -1.32 16.97
CA ASP A 80 25.72 -1.07 15.83
C ASP A 80 24.92 -0.50 14.65
N ILE A 81 24.88 0.85 14.57
CA ILE A 81 24.15 1.57 13.52
C ILE A 81 24.59 1.17 12.10
N GLY A 82 25.86 0.77 11.92
CA GLY A 82 26.38 0.35 10.62
C GLY A 82 25.85 -1.03 10.21
N ALA A 83 25.73 -1.96 11.16
CA ALA A 83 25.10 -3.26 10.94
C ALA A 83 23.59 -3.14 10.76
N ASP A 84 22.95 -2.30 11.56
CA ASP A 84 21.50 -2.10 11.55
C ASP A 84 21.03 -1.46 10.23
N LEU A 85 21.71 -0.40 9.77
CA LEU A 85 21.38 0.26 8.50
C LEU A 85 21.60 -0.67 7.30
N ARG A 86 22.71 -1.43 7.28
CA ARG A 86 22.97 -2.41 6.21
C ARG A 86 21.88 -3.48 6.16
N SER A 87 21.46 -4.00 7.32
CA SER A 87 20.41 -5.02 7.41
C SER A 87 19.06 -4.47 6.95
N HIS A 88 18.71 -3.26 7.37
CA HIS A 88 17.47 -2.59 6.98
C HIS A 88 17.42 -2.33 5.46
N VAL A 89 18.48 -1.75 4.88
CA VAL A 89 18.55 -1.49 3.43
C VAL A 89 18.55 -2.78 2.63
N ALA A 90 19.27 -3.82 3.07
CA ALA A 90 19.27 -5.11 2.38
C ALA A 90 17.87 -5.76 2.39
N GLY A 91 17.12 -5.62 3.49
CA GLY A 91 15.73 -6.05 3.58
C GLY A 91 14.83 -5.33 2.58
N ALA A 92 14.93 -3.99 2.52
CA ALA A 92 14.16 -3.18 1.59
C ALA A 92 14.48 -3.51 0.11
N VAL A 93 15.76 -3.64 -0.24
CA VAL A 93 16.20 -4.03 -1.59
C VAL A 93 15.66 -5.41 -1.95
N LYS A 94 15.74 -6.39 -1.03
CA LYS A 94 15.20 -7.73 -1.27
C LYS A 94 13.70 -7.69 -1.55
N LEU A 95 12.93 -6.90 -0.79
CA LEU A 95 11.48 -6.81 -0.99
C LEU A 95 11.13 -6.20 -2.35
N LEU A 96 11.81 -5.11 -2.73
CA LEU A 96 11.60 -4.44 -4.02
C LEU A 96 12.08 -5.28 -5.22
N SER A 97 13.02 -6.20 -5.02
CA SER A 97 13.58 -7.04 -6.10
C SER A 97 12.74 -8.29 -6.40
N VAL A 98 11.74 -8.62 -5.58
CA VAL A 98 10.93 -9.84 -5.73
C VAL A 98 9.59 -9.50 -6.40
N PRO A 99 9.19 -10.24 -7.46
CA PRO A 99 7.84 -10.14 -8.00
C PRO A 99 6.80 -10.53 -6.94
N PRO A 100 5.64 -9.86 -6.90
CA PRO A 100 5.12 -8.87 -7.86
C PRO A 100 5.48 -7.41 -7.52
N PHE A 101 6.18 -7.16 -6.42
CA PHE A 101 6.40 -5.84 -5.85
C PHE A 101 7.21 -4.91 -6.77
N GLY A 102 8.32 -5.39 -7.32
CA GLY A 102 9.19 -4.61 -8.21
C GLY A 102 8.47 -4.09 -9.47
N PRO A 103 7.84 -4.96 -10.28
CA PRO A 103 7.07 -4.53 -11.45
C PRO A 103 5.89 -3.61 -11.12
N ALA A 104 5.20 -3.85 -10.00
CA ALA A 104 4.10 -3.01 -9.57
C ALA A 104 4.57 -1.60 -9.16
N TYR A 105 5.67 -1.52 -8.40
CA TYR A 105 6.28 -0.25 -7.99
C TYR A 105 6.82 0.54 -9.19
N ALA A 106 7.44 -0.14 -10.16
CA ALA A 106 7.86 0.49 -11.42
C ALA A 106 6.68 1.04 -12.23
N GLY A 107 5.55 0.32 -12.26
CA GLY A 107 4.31 0.79 -12.89
C GLY A 107 3.76 2.07 -12.26
N ILE A 108 3.79 2.17 -10.92
CA ILE A 108 3.40 3.38 -10.18
C ILE A 108 4.33 4.55 -10.53
N LEU A 109 5.65 4.34 -10.46
CA LEU A 109 6.62 5.38 -10.81
C LEU A 109 6.48 5.83 -12.27
N SER A 110 6.15 4.91 -13.18
CA SER A 110 5.84 5.25 -14.55
C SER A 110 4.59 6.12 -14.64
N GLU A 111 3.48 5.75 -14.00
CA GLU A 111 2.24 6.56 -13.99
C GLU A 111 2.50 7.97 -13.42
N LEU A 112 3.23 8.07 -12.30
CA LEU A 112 3.55 9.35 -11.67
C LEU A 112 4.37 10.29 -12.56
N HIS A 113 5.17 9.75 -13.49
CA HIS A 113 5.94 10.55 -14.44
C HIS A 113 5.15 10.91 -15.72
N HIS A 114 3.94 10.38 -15.92
CA HIS A 114 3.12 10.61 -17.12
C HIS A 114 1.87 11.49 -16.87
N ASP A 115 1.71 12.05 -15.67
CA ASP A 115 0.71 13.09 -15.40
C ASP A 115 1.25 14.48 -15.85
N ASP A 116 1.16 14.76 -17.16
CA ASP A 116 1.22 16.10 -17.78
C ASP A 116 -0.11 16.42 -18.49
#